data_AF-A0A350IFU5-F1
#
_entry.id   AF-A0A350IFU5-F1
#
_cell.length_a   1.000
_cell.length_b   1.000
_cell.length_c   1.000
_cell.angle_alpha   90.00
_cell.angle_beta   90.00
_cell.angle_gamma   90.00
#
_symmetry.space_group_name_H-M   'P 1'
#
loop_
_entity.id
_entity.type
_entity.pdbx_description
1 polymer ?
#
loop_
_entity_poly.entity_id
_entity_poly.type
_entity_poly.pdbx_seq_one_letter_code
_entity_poly.pdbx_strand_id
1 'polypeptide(L)'
;EKVKVVILGQDPYHGYGQAMGLSFSVPSDIPAPPSLKNIFKEIESELGIKMSGRPDLTSWAKQGVLLLNSVLTVRAGAAASHSSIGWQEFTDAVISYISANCNGVVFLLWGNYARSKKPLIDTSRHYVLEAAHPSPLARGAFFGCNHFSQTNEILKSEGKTPIDWQL
;
A
#
# COMPACT_ATOMS: atom_id res chain seq x y z
N GLU A 1 -2.65 13.86 -10.81
CA GLU A 1 -1.46 14.74 -10.89
C GLU A 1 -0.44 14.58 -9.75
N LYS A 2 -0.84 14.24 -8.50
CA LYS A 2 0.10 14.15 -7.35
C LYS A 2 0.58 12.73 -6.98
N VAL A 3 0.09 11.68 -7.63
CA VAL A 3 0.42 10.29 -7.26
C VAL A 3 1.87 9.97 -7.64
N LYS A 4 2.67 9.61 -6.65
CA LYS A 4 4.08 9.18 -6.79
C LYS A 4 4.23 7.68 -6.54
N VAL A 5 3.47 7.15 -5.59
CA VAL A 5 3.53 5.76 -5.16
C VAL A 5 2.11 5.20 -5.06
N VAL A 6 1.92 3.94 -5.41
CA VAL A 6 0.67 3.20 -5.21
C VAL A 6 0.97 1.98 -4.35
N ILE A 7 0.25 1.83 -3.24
CA ILE A 7 0.30 0.65 -2.38
C ILE A 7 -1.05 -0.05 -2.51
N LEU A 8 -1.04 -1.33 -2.88
CA LEU A 8 -2.26 -2.11 -3.06
C LEU A 8 -2.52 -3.03 -1.86
N GLY A 9 -3.66 -2.84 -1.22
CA GLY A 9 -4.25 -3.77 -0.26
C GLY A 9 -5.31 -4.68 -0.91
N GLN A 10 -5.72 -5.71 -0.18
CA GLN A 10 -6.76 -6.64 -0.62
C GLN A 10 -8.15 -6.10 -0.29
N ASP A 11 -8.51 -6.05 0.99
CA ASP A 11 -9.78 -5.57 1.52
C ASP A 11 -9.58 -4.68 2.76
N PRO A 12 -10.57 -3.86 3.15
CA PRO A 12 -10.50 -3.05 4.35
C PRO A 12 -10.47 -3.92 5.60
N TYR A 13 -9.94 -3.41 6.71
CA TYR A 13 -10.07 -4.08 7.99
C TYR A 13 -11.56 -4.27 8.37
N HIS A 14 -11.92 -5.49 8.75
CA HIS A 14 -13.31 -5.87 9.03
C HIS A 14 -13.75 -5.66 10.49
N GLY A 15 -12.85 -5.19 11.37
CA GLY A 15 -13.22 -4.79 12.72
C GLY A 15 -13.90 -3.43 12.72
N TYR A 16 -14.90 -3.27 13.59
CA TYR A 16 -15.63 -2.01 13.72
C TYR A 16 -14.67 -0.85 14.06
N GLY A 17 -14.80 0.27 13.36
CA GLY A 17 -13.97 1.46 13.54
C GLY A 17 -12.53 1.37 13.00
N GLN A 18 -12.10 0.22 12.47
CA GLN A 18 -10.72 0.07 11.98
C GLN A 18 -10.50 0.69 10.60
N ALA A 19 -11.34 0.35 9.61
CA ALA A 19 -11.17 0.85 8.26
C ALA A 19 -11.54 2.34 8.16
N MET A 20 -10.64 3.14 7.55
CA MET A 20 -10.84 4.58 7.33
C MET A 20 -10.75 4.99 5.85
N GLY A 21 -10.84 4.03 4.92
CA GLY A 21 -10.80 4.29 3.47
C GLY A 21 -9.40 4.35 2.85
N LEU A 22 -8.34 4.14 3.63
CA LEU A 22 -6.96 4.03 3.16
C LEU A 22 -6.46 2.61 3.46
N SER A 23 -5.87 1.91 2.48
CA SER A 23 -5.30 0.57 2.69
C SER A 23 -4.28 0.58 3.84
N PHE A 24 -4.33 -0.43 4.72
CA PHE A 24 -3.46 -0.60 5.89
C PHE A 24 -3.57 0.44 7.01
N SER A 25 -4.16 1.61 6.76
CA SER A 25 -4.36 2.68 7.76
C SER A 25 -5.54 2.39 8.69
N VAL A 26 -5.41 2.79 9.96
CA VAL A 26 -6.54 2.85 10.90
C VAL A 26 -6.54 4.18 11.66
N PRO A 27 -7.69 4.63 12.21
CA PRO A 27 -7.74 5.84 13.04
C PRO A 27 -6.75 5.80 14.21
N SER A 28 -6.27 6.99 14.61
CA SER A 28 -5.17 7.11 15.58
C SER A 28 -5.48 6.56 16.98
N ASP A 29 -6.76 6.46 17.34
CA ASP A 29 -7.27 5.90 18.59
C ASP A 29 -7.40 4.36 18.55
N ILE A 30 -7.20 3.74 17.38
CA ILE A 30 -7.28 2.29 17.19
C ILE A 30 -5.88 1.67 17.20
N PRO A 31 -5.64 0.55 17.91
CA PRO A 31 -4.35 -0.12 17.87
C PRO A 31 -3.95 -0.56 16.46
N ALA A 32 -2.68 -0.34 16.09
CA ALA A 32 -2.13 -0.77 14.82
C ALA A 32 -2.36 -2.28 14.58
N PRO A 33 -3.00 -2.69 13.48
CA PRO A 33 -3.19 -4.10 13.16
C PRO A 33 -1.86 -4.82 12.88
N PRO A 34 -1.81 -6.17 12.96
CA PRO A 34 -0.56 -6.92 12.79
C PRO A 34 0.17 -6.64 11.48
N SER A 35 -0.55 -6.50 10.37
CA SER A 35 0.04 -6.15 9.07
C SER A 35 0.72 -4.78 9.10
N LEU A 36 0.09 -3.78 9.71
CA LEU A 36 0.67 -2.44 9.83
C LEU A 36 1.89 -2.42 10.76
N LYS A 37 1.86 -3.20 11.85
CA LYS A 37 3.04 -3.36 12.72
C LYS A 37 4.23 -3.96 11.98
N ASN A 38 3.99 -4.90 11.07
CA ASN A 38 5.06 -5.48 10.24
C ASN A 38 5.58 -4.47 9.20
N ILE A 39 4.70 -3.66 8.61
CA ILE A 39 5.11 -2.53 7.76
C ILE A 39 6.03 -1.58 8.54
N PHE A 40 5.67 -1.20 9.77
CA PHE A 40 6.53 -0.32 10.59
C PHE A 40 7.88 -0.95 10.91
N LYS A 41 7.91 -2.22 11.33
CA LYS A 41 9.17 -2.93 11.59
C LYS A 41 10.09 -2.96 10.38
N GLU A 42 9.53 -3.17 9.18
CA GLU A 42 10.31 -3.13 7.96
C GLU A 42 10.88 -1.73 7.72
N ILE A 43 10.08 -0.66 7.84
CA ILE A 43 10.56 0.72 7.73
C ILE A 43 11.69 1.03 8.72
N GLU A 44 11.53 0.64 9.98
CA GLU A 44 12.56 0.85 11.02
C GLU A 44 13.87 0.11 10.67
N SER A 45 13.75 -1.12 10.17
CA SER A 45 14.89 -1.93 9.74
C SER A 45 15.59 -1.36 8.51
N GLU A 46 14.82 -0.90 7.51
CA GLU A 46 15.35 -0.41 6.23
C GLU A 46 15.99 0.98 6.36
N LEU A 47 15.36 1.88 7.12
CA LEU A 47 15.71 3.30 7.13
C LEU A 47 16.43 3.72 8.42
N GLY A 48 16.54 2.84 9.41
CA GLY A 48 17.17 3.16 10.70
C GLY A 48 16.43 4.24 11.50
N ILE A 49 15.16 4.49 11.17
CA ILE A 49 14.30 5.44 11.87
C ILE A 49 13.46 4.71 12.92
N LYS A 50 12.88 5.46 13.86
CA LYS A 50 11.89 4.95 14.80
C LYS A 50 10.51 5.43 14.39
N MET A 51 9.58 4.50 14.22
CA MET A 51 8.19 4.82 13.92
C MET A 51 7.48 5.24 15.21
N SER A 52 6.64 6.27 15.16
CA SER A 52 5.85 6.69 16.34
C SER A 52 4.84 5.63 16.79
N GLY A 53 4.53 4.65 15.94
CA GLY A 53 3.46 3.67 16.15
C GLY A 53 2.07 4.25 15.88
N ARG A 54 1.96 5.52 15.45
CA ARG A 54 0.70 6.12 15.01
C ARG A 54 0.21 5.41 13.75
N PRO A 55 -1.01 4.85 13.76
CA PRO A 55 -1.45 3.95 12.69
C PRO A 55 -2.11 4.67 11.50
N ASP A 56 -2.32 5.98 11.61
CA ASP A 56 -2.93 6.80 10.58
C ASP A 56 -1.90 7.19 9.52
N LEU A 57 -2.10 6.69 8.30
CA LEU A 57 -1.22 6.87 7.14
C LEU A 57 -1.61 8.09 6.29
N THR A 58 -2.48 8.98 6.79
CA THR A 58 -2.91 10.18 6.06
C THR A 58 -1.73 11.09 5.65
N SER A 59 -0.66 11.13 6.44
CA SER A 59 0.55 11.88 6.07
C SER A 59 1.22 11.33 4.80
N TRP A 60 1.24 10.01 4.60
CA TRP A 60 1.73 9.40 3.35
C TRP A 60 0.81 9.75 2.18
N ALA A 61 -0.51 9.70 2.39
CA ALA A 61 -1.49 10.08 1.36
C ALA A 61 -1.31 11.53 0.89
N LYS A 62 -1.09 12.47 1.83
CA LYS A 62 -0.79 13.89 1.53
C LYS A 62 0.49 14.08 0.73
N GLN A 63 1.45 13.15 0.86
CA GLN A 63 2.70 13.14 0.11
C GLN A 63 2.58 12.47 -1.26
N GLY A 64 1.41 11.99 -1.68
CA GLY A 64 1.20 11.37 -2.99
C GLY A 64 1.32 9.84 -2.99
N VAL A 65 1.19 9.19 -1.83
CA VAL A 65 1.04 7.73 -1.74
C VAL A 65 -0.45 7.38 -1.85
N LEU A 66 -0.85 6.74 -2.94
CA LEU A 66 -2.20 6.21 -3.08
C LEU A 66 -2.31 4.87 -2.32
N LEU A 67 -3.11 4.86 -1.26
CA LEU A 67 -3.37 3.70 -0.40
C LEU A 67 -4.69 3.04 -0.82
N LEU A 68 -4.65 2.17 -1.84
CA LEU A 68 -5.83 1.62 -2.49
C LEU A 68 -6.05 0.15 -2.11
N ASN A 69 -7.21 -0.17 -1.55
CA ASN A 69 -7.65 -1.57 -1.49
C ASN A 69 -8.28 -1.98 -2.81
N SER A 70 -8.17 -3.25 -3.16
CA SER A 70 -8.79 -3.81 -4.37
C SER A 70 -10.28 -4.08 -4.20
N VAL A 71 -10.74 -4.17 -2.94
CA VAL A 71 -12.14 -4.16 -2.54
C VAL A 71 -12.33 -2.98 -1.59
N LEU A 72 -13.33 -2.13 -1.81
CA LEU A 72 -13.45 -0.88 -1.05
C LEU A 72 -14.40 -0.96 0.16
N THR A 73 -15.09 -2.08 0.34
CA THR A 73 -15.99 -2.30 1.48
C THR A 73 -15.86 -3.73 2.01
N VAL A 74 -16.28 -3.96 3.26
CA VAL A 74 -16.30 -5.28 3.88
C VAL A 74 -17.41 -5.32 4.91
N ARG A 75 -18.06 -6.48 5.09
CA ARG A 75 -18.99 -6.71 6.19
C ARG A 75 -18.21 -6.88 7.49
N ALA A 76 -18.71 -6.26 8.56
CA ALA A 76 -18.11 -6.38 9.89
C ALA A 76 -17.92 -7.87 10.28
N GLY A 77 -16.71 -8.20 10.74
CA GLY A 77 -16.34 -9.56 11.15
C GLY A 77 -16.15 -10.59 10.03
N ALA A 78 -16.32 -10.22 8.75
CA ALA A 78 -16.24 -11.14 7.62
C ALA A 78 -15.28 -10.62 6.54
N ALA A 79 -13.99 -10.97 6.67
CA ALA A 79 -12.96 -10.68 5.68
C ALA A 79 -13.37 -11.15 4.27
N ALA A 80 -13.00 -10.39 3.24
CA ALA A 80 -13.29 -10.64 1.82
C ALA A 80 -14.78 -10.84 1.47
N SER A 81 -15.72 -10.51 2.37
CA SER A 81 -17.17 -10.70 2.16
C SER A 81 -17.75 -9.97 0.96
N HIS A 82 -17.10 -8.89 0.51
CA HIS A 82 -17.49 -8.11 -0.66
C HIS A 82 -16.50 -8.27 -1.83
N SER A 83 -15.70 -9.35 -1.84
CA SER A 83 -14.74 -9.60 -2.93
C SER A 83 -15.36 -9.97 -4.27
N SER A 84 -16.66 -10.23 -4.34
CA SER A 84 -17.35 -10.61 -5.59
C SER A 84 -18.43 -9.62 -6.03
N ILE A 85 -18.49 -8.42 -5.44
CA ILE A 85 -19.57 -7.44 -5.72
C ILE A 85 -19.18 -6.36 -6.74
N GLY A 86 -18.07 -6.54 -7.47
CA GLY A 86 -17.68 -5.69 -8.60
C GLY A 86 -16.69 -4.56 -8.27
N TRP A 87 -16.24 -4.41 -7.01
CA TRP A 87 -15.26 -3.37 -6.66
C TRP A 87 -13.98 -3.44 -7.48
N GLN A 88 -13.57 -4.65 -7.87
CA GLN A 88 -12.38 -4.87 -8.66
C GLN A 88 -12.44 -4.18 -10.02
N GLU A 89 -13.61 -4.11 -10.66
CA GLU A 89 -13.76 -3.42 -11.95
C GLU A 89 -13.38 -1.94 -11.81
N PHE A 90 -13.85 -1.31 -10.74
CA PHE A 90 -13.53 0.08 -10.43
C PHE A 90 -12.05 0.24 -10.06
N THR A 91 -11.51 -0.57 -9.16
CA THR A 91 -10.11 -0.41 -8.72
C THR A 91 -9.11 -0.75 -9.83
N ASP A 92 -9.45 -1.70 -10.70
CA ASP A 92 -8.64 -2.04 -11.88
C ASP A 92 -8.65 -0.88 -12.88
N ALA A 93 -9.82 -0.26 -13.11
CA ALA A 93 -9.91 0.96 -13.92
C ALA A 93 -9.07 2.11 -13.33
N VAL A 94 -9.02 2.26 -12.01
CA VAL A 94 -8.15 3.25 -11.35
C VAL A 94 -6.67 2.94 -11.60
N ILE A 95 -6.24 1.69 -11.46
CA ILE A 95 -4.84 1.28 -11.72
C ILE A 95 -4.49 1.54 -13.19
N SER A 96 -5.33 1.10 -14.14
CA SER A 96 -5.12 1.33 -15.57
C SER A 96 -5.12 2.82 -15.91
N TYR A 97 -5.99 3.63 -15.30
CA TYR A 97 -5.98 5.07 -15.49
C TYR A 97 -4.66 5.70 -15.03
N ILE A 98 -4.15 5.33 -13.86
CA ILE A 98 -2.85 5.81 -13.37
C ILE A 98 -1.75 5.36 -14.33
N SER A 99 -1.78 4.09 -14.76
CA SER A 99 -0.78 3.57 -15.69
C SER A 99 -0.78 4.29 -17.04
N ALA A 100 -1.95 4.71 -17.52
CA ALA A 100 -2.07 5.40 -18.80
C ALA A 100 -1.71 6.89 -18.69
N ASN A 101 -2.05 7.53 -17.58
CA ASN A 101 -2.06 9.01 -17.48
C ASN A 101 -0.99 9.59 -16.53
N CYS A 102 -0.24 8.77 -15.82
CA CYS A 102 0.90 9.20 -14.99
C CYS A 102 2.21 8.64 -15.56
N ASN A 103 3.36 9.10 -15.05
CA ASN A 103 4.69 8.58 -15.44
C ASN A 103 5.57 8.42 -14.20
N GLY A 104 6.47 7.45 -14.20
CA GLY A 104 7.44 7.22 -13.13
C GLY A 104 6.82 6.92 -11.77
N VAL A 105 5.60 6.39 -11.74
CA VAL A 105 4.91 5.95 -10.51
C VAL A 105 5.51 4.62 -10.03
N VAL A 106 5.72 4.49 -8.72
CA VAL A 106 6.19 3.27 -8.08
C VAL A 106 5.00 2.48 -7.50
N PHE A 107 4.81 1.24 -7.94
CA PHE A 107 3.75 0.36 -7.45
C PHE A 107 4.33 -0.68 -6.50
N LEU A 108 3.84 -0.70 -5.26
CA LEU A 108 4.20 -1.70 -4.25
C LEU A 108 3.13 -2.79 -4.21
N LEU A 109 3.49 -3.97 -4.74
CA LEU A 109 2.59 -5.11 -4.87
C LEU A 109 2.93 -6.17 -3.82
N TRP A 110 2.22 -6.11 -2.69
CA TRP A 110 2.44 -6.98 -1.55
C TRP A 110 1.45 -8.16 -1.50
N GLY A 111 1.95 -9.36 -1.76
CA GLY A 111 1.16 -10.59 -1.80
C GLY A 111 0.53 -10.89 -3.17
N ASN A 112 0.09 -12.14 -3.34
CA ASN A 112 -0.36 -12.66 -4.64
C ASN A 112 -1.50 -11.86 -5.26
N TYR A 113 -2.41 -11.35 -4.42
CA TYR A 113 -3.53 -10.54 -4.91
C TYR A 113 -3.03 -9.24 -5.55
N ALA A 114 -2.19 -8.45 -4.86
CA ALA A 114 -1.63 -7.22 -5.42
C ALA A 114 -0.78 -7.52 -6.68
N ARG A 115 0.02 -8.59 -6.67
CA ARG A 115 0.81 -9.03 -7.82
C ARG A 115 -0.04 -9.38 -9.04
N SER A 116 -1.24 -9.92 -8.84
CA SER A 116 -2.18 -10.20 -9.93
C SER A 116 -2.60 -8.96 -10.73
N LYS A 117 -2.42 -7.76 -10.17
CA LYS A 117 -2.73 -6.47 -10.83
C LYS A 117 -1.59 -5.95 -11.70
N LYS A 118 -0.41 -6.59 -11.67
CA LYS A 118 0.75 -6.23 -12.51
C LYS A 118 0.42 -6.10 -14.01
N PRO A 119 -0.42 -6.94 -14.64
CA PRO A 119 -0.77 -6.79 -16.06
C PRO A 119 -1.49 -5.47 -16.41
N LEU A 120 -2.03 -4.75 -15.42
CA LEU A 120 -2.67 -3.45 -15.61
C LEU A 120 -1.66 -2.28 -15.63
N ILE A 121 -0.38 -2.57 -15.40
CA ILE A 121 0.69 -1.59 -15.21
C ILE A 121 1.69 -1.69 -16.37
N ASP A 122 1.85 -0.61 -17.11
CA ASP A 122 2.88 -0.45 -18.13
C ASP A 122 4.25 -0.26 -17.46
N THR A 123 5.02 -1.33 -17.35
CA THR A 123 6.35 -1.32 -16.71
C THR A 123 7.43 -0.64 -17.55
N SER A 124 7.13 -0.18 -18.76
CA SER A 124 8.05 0.70 -19.50
C SER A 124 7.99 2.15 -19.01
N ARG A 125 6.90 2.52 -18.31
CA ARG A 125 6.65 3.88 -17.78
C ARG A 125 6.67 3.95 -16.26
N HIS A 126 6.59 2.79 -15.60
CA HIS A 126 6.37 2.64 -14.17
C HIS A 126 7.29 1.60 -13.56
N TYR A 127 7.47 1.70 -12.25
CA TYR A 127 8.27 0.78 -11.47
C TYR A 127 7.36 -0.11 -10.64
N VAL A 128 7.68 -1.40 -10.55
CA VAL A 128 6.91 -2.38 -9.79
C VAL A 128 7.86 -3.07 -8.82
N LEU A 129 7.57 -2.96 -7.52
CA LEU A 129 8.28 -3.67 -6.46
C LEU A 129 7.35 -4.71 -5.84
N GLU A 130 7.76 -5.98 -5.81
CA GLU A 130 6.92 -7.10 -5.39
C GLU A 130 7.48 -7.79 -4.15
N ALA A 131 6.66 -7.95 -3.10
CA ALA A 131 7.04 -8.67 -1.89
C ALA A 131 5.90 -9.60 -1.42
N ALA A 132 6.15 -10.44 -0.42
CA ALA A 132 5.06 -11.17 0.22
C ALA A 132 4.10 -10.19 0.92
N HIS A 133 2.93 -10.65 1.36
CA HIS A 133 2.02 -9.76 2.11
C HIS A 133 2.60 -9.49 3.51
N PRO A 134 2.47 -8.28 4.08
CA PRO A 134 2.95 -7.96 5.44
C PRO A 134 2.19 -8.68 6.57
N SER A 135 1.25 -9.59 6.25
CA SER A 135 0.46 -10.31 7.26
C SER A 135 1.33 -11.33 7.97
N PRO A 136 1.12 -11.58 9.27
CA PRO A 136 1.77 -12.70 9.98
C PRO A 136 1.58 -14.05 9.28
N LEU A 137 0.51 -14.23 8.50
CA LEU A 137 0.24 -15.44 7.71
C LEU A 137 1.31 -15.71 6.64
N ALA A 138 2.02 -14.68 6.18
CA ALA A 138 3.13 -14.82 5.24
C ALA A 138 4.44 -15.28 5.93
N ARG A 139 4.41 -15.61 7.22
CA ARG A 139 5.54 -16.17 8.00
C ARG A 139 6.82 -15.33 7.89
N GLY A 140 6.68 -14.01 7.85
CA GLY A 140 7.80 -13.08 7.79
C GLY A 140 8.46 -12.90 6.42
N ALA A 141 7.93 -13.52 5.35
CA ALA A 141 8.47 -13.38 3.99
C ALA A 141 8.34 -11.97 3.38
N PHE A 142 7.74 -11.02 4.12
CA PHE A 142 7.70 -9.61 3.76
C PHE A 142 9.00 -8.88 4.14
N PHE A 143 9.67 -9.31 5.22
CA PHE A 143 10.82 -8.60 5.77
C PHE A 143 12.06 -8.70 4.88
N GLY A 144 12.86 -7.63 4.84
CA GLY A 144 14.06 -7.51 4.01
C GLY A 144 13.76 -7.20 2.54
N CYS A 145 12.54 -6.74 2.22
CA CYS A 145 12.16 -6.36 0.87
C CYS A 145 12.84 -5.05 0.44
N ASN A 146 13.19 -4.17 1.37
CA ASN A 146 13.84 -2.90 1.09
C ASN A 146 13.01 -1.96 0.21
N HIS A 147 11.67 -2.06 0.27
CA HIS A 147 10.79 -1.35 -0.66
C HIS A 147 10.73 0.16 -0.38
N PHE A 148 10.85 0.61 0.87
CA PHE A 148 10.71 2.02 1.22
C PHE A 148 11.95 2.82 0.81
N SER A 149 13.14 2.24 1.01
CA SER A 149 14.40 2.79 0.51
C SER A 149 14.47 2.79 -1.01
N GLN A 150 14.19 1.63 -1.67
CA GLN A 150 14.15 1.53 -3.13
C GLN A 150 13.15 2.50 -3.76
N THR A 151 11.97 2.66 -3.18
CA THR A 151 10.97 3.63 -3.66
C THR A 151 11.55 5.05 -3.67
N ASN A 152 12.22 5.45 -2.59
CA ASN A 152 12.82 6.78 -2.51
C ASN A 152 14.00 6.96 -3.45
N GLU A 153 14.79 5.92 -3.72
CA GLU A 153 15.84 5.95 -4.73
C GLU A 153 15.27 6.14 -6.14
N ILE A 154 14.22 5.39 -6.50
CA ILE A 154 13.52 5.51 -7.78
C ILE A 154 12.90 6.90 -7.92
N LEU A 155 12.24 7.42 -6.88
CA LEU A 155 11.67 8.77 -6.93
C LEU A 155 12.76 9.82 -7.17
N LYS A 156 13.93 9.70 -6.54
CA LYS A 156 15.06 10.60 -6.77
C LYS A 156 15.58 10.51 -8.21
N SER A 157 15.72 9.30 -8.76
CA SER A 157 16.18 9.14 -10.15
C SER A 157 15.21 9.73 -11.16
N GLU A 158 13.91 9.72 -10.84
CA GLU A 158 12.85 10.37 -11.62
C GLU A 158 12.71 11.88 -11.35
N GLY A 159 13.61 12.48 -10.56
CA GLY A 159 13.57 13.91 -10.21
C GLY A 159 12.41 14.31 -9.30
N LYS A 160 11.79 13.35 -8.61
CA LYS A 160 10.65 13.56 -7.71
C LYS A 160 11.11 13.63 -6.25
N THR A 161 10.38 14.41 -5.45
CA THR A 161 10.60 14.45 -4.01
C THR A 161 10.34 13.06 -3.39
N PRO A 162 11.29 12.52 -2.60
CA PRO A 162 11.09 11.30 -1.81
C PRO A 162 9.84 11.38 -0.91
N ILE A 163 9.37 10.23 -0.46
CA ILE A 163 8.39 10.15 0.62
C ILE A 163 9.13 10.19 1.95
N ASP A 164 8.69 11.06 2.84
CA ASP A 164 8.99 10.94 4.27
C ASP A 164 8.09 9.83 4.84
N TRP A 165 8.69 8.66 5.02
CA TRP A 165 8.00 7.48 5.55
C TRP A 165 7.82 7.54 7.07
N GLN A 166 8.51 8.46 7.76
CA GLN A 166 8.36 8.62 9.20
C GLN A 166 6.95 9.15 9.54
N LEU A 167 6.34 8.58 10.59
CA LEU A 167 5.04 8.96 11.12
C LEU A 167 5.18 9.52 12.53
#